data_AF-A0A2M9A595-F1
#
_entry.id   AF-A0A2M9A595-F1
#
_cell.length_a   1.000
_cell.length_b   1.000
_cell.length_c   1.000
_cell.angle_alpha   90.00
_cell.angle_beta   90.00
_cell.angle_gamma   90.00
#
_symmetry.space_group_name_H-M   'P 1'
#
loop_
_entity.id
_entity.type
_entity.pdbx_description
1 polymer ?
#
loop_
_entity_poly.entity_id
_entity_poly.type
_entity_poly.pdbx_seq_one_letter_code
_entity_poly.pdbx_strand_id
1 'polypeptide(L)'
;MKIRYLLGALLLSLLSACDEDLSPSPVLEEERARQQAIADSIAKEIAIQDSIAYEQLLDSLAEVARRDSIIRDSLVRDSIIQDSIRQIAIRDSIVRDSIVRDSLKQDSIRQVYDLQDSLLQLDVHVAEPTIEPRRVGPVGQYGEMKVGLNADGHGRIYGSCPAYSTPGNEVQVRGMSLYWSLIENGTDFYNDEKITWMVDSMHIELIRAAMGVDLNWGRGNYFTDTEKYRAFLDATIESAIKNDIYVIVDYHSHKAHLDPKSSMLFFEYVAQKWGAYDNVIFEIYNEPTDARWNWIKLYAETVIPVIRKYSDNMVIVGSPAWDQTPDLFVKEPVEGENISYSFHYYAGSHKISNQGIRAEKAMAGGLSVIVSEWGTINANGDGDVSEHNSEWQEWVDKFQLSSANWSASCVPEGASAFESRNMELTASGQWLADSVFSKNPTFYVKCK
;
A
#
# COMPACT_ATOMS: atom_id res chain seq x y z
N MET A 1 -37.00 -60.80 -37.38
CA MET A 1 -37.35 -60.12 -38.65
C MET A 1 -37.11 -60.92 -39.95
N LYS A 2 -36.22 -61.94 -40.02
CA LYS A 2 -35.91 -62.62 -41.31
C LYS A 2 -36.61 -63.98 -41.59
N ILE A 3 -37.46 -64.51 -40.71
CA ILE A 3 -38.12 -65.83 -40.92
C ILE A 3 -39.64 -65.73 -41.14
N ARG A 4 -40.31 -64.62 -40.77
CA ARG A 4 -41.77 -64.46 -40.93
C ARG A 4 -42.21 -63.77 -42.23
N TYR A 5 -41.32 -63.04 -42.89
CA TYR A 5 -41.52 -62.54 -44.26
C TYR A 5 -41.63 -63.67 -45.32
N LEU A 6 -41.12 -64.87 -45.01
CA LEU A 6 -41.16 -66.05 -45.90
C LEU A 6 -42.51 -66.79 -45.89
N LEU A 7 -43.36 -66.62 -44.87
CA LEU A 7 -44.68 -67.28 -44.78
C LEU A 7 -45.81 -66.45 -45.44
N GLY A 8 -45.71 -65.12 -45.45
CA GLY A 8 -46.63 -64.25 -46.19
C GLY A 8 -46.46 -64.34 -47.71
N ALA A 9 -45.22 -64.54 -48.18
CA ALA A 9 -44.93 -64.72 -49.60
C ALA A 9 -45.36 -66.10 -50.15
N LEU A 10 -45.47 -67.13 -49.30
CA LEU A 10 -45.89 -68.48 -49.70
C LEU A 10 -47.41 -68.64 -49.84
N LEU A 11 -48.21 -67.82 -49.15
CA LEU A 11 -49.67 -67.84 -49.24
C LEU A 11 -50.19 -67.11 -50.49
N LEU A 12 -49.44 -66.12 -51.00
CA LEU A 12 -49.76 -65.40 -52.23
C LEU A 12 -49.32 -66.12 -53.53
N SER A 13 -48.45 -67.14 -53.45
CA SER A 13 -47.85 -67.81 -54.63
C SER A 13 -48.49 -69.15 -55.04
N LEU A 14 -49.47 -69.69 -54.32
CA LEU A 14 -50.13 -70.97 -54.70
C LEU A 14 -51.66 -70.85 -54.94
N LEU A 15 -52.25 -69.70 -54.65
CA LEU A 15 -53.59 -69.33 -55.16
C LEU A 15 -53.58 -68.96 -56.67
N SER A 16 -52.41 -68.97 -57.32
CA SER A 16 -52.20 -68.54 -58.71
C SER A 16 -51.83 -69.66 -59.71
N ALA A 17 -52.08 -70.95 -59.41
CA ALA A 17 -51.77 -72.03 -60.35
C ALA A 17 -52.75 -73.23 -60.25
N CYS A 18 -53.96 -73.09 -60.81
CA CYS A 18 -54.77 -74.21 -61.29
C CYS A 18 -55.49 -73.75 -62.59
N ASP A 19 -55.12 -74.47 -63.66
CA ASP A 19 -55.71 -74.60 -65.00
C ASP A 19 -55.95 -73.37 -65.89
N GLU A 20 -55.04 -73.26 -66.86
CA GLU A 20 -55.31 -72.82 -68.22
C GLU A 20 -56.39 -73.72 -68.85
N ASP A 21 -57.66 -73.32 -68.79
CA ASP A 21 -58.57 -73.25 -69.96
C ASP A 21 -60.00 -72.95 -69.48
N LEU A 22 -60.68 -72.08 -70.23
CA LEU A 22 -62.06 -71.54 -70.08
C LEU A 22 -62.16 -70.15 -69.43
N SER A 23 -62.85 -69.25 -70.14
CA SER A 23 -63.20 -67.89 -69.74
C SER A 23 -63.85 -67.80 -68.34
N PRO A 24 -63.51 -66.79 -67.52
CA PRO A 24 -63.93 -66.69 -66.11
C PRO A 24 -65.41 -66.30 -65.92
N SER A 25 -66.06 -66.94 -64.95
CA SER A 25 -67.40 -66.63 -64.44
C SER A 25 -67.33 -65.70 -63.21
N PRO A 26 -68.24 -64.71 -63.07
CA PRO A 26 -68.17 -63.64 -62.06
C PRO A 26 -68.18 -64.10 -60.58
N VAL A 27 -68.48 -65.37 -60.30
CA VAL A 27 -68.53 -65.91 -58.92
C VAL A 27 -67.13 -66.13 -58.32
N LEU A 28 -66.13 -66.46 -59.14
CA LEU A 28 -64.76 -66.72 -58.69
C LEU A 28 -63.98 -65.44 -58.32
N GLU A 29 -64.35 -64.30 -58.89
CA GLU A 29 -63.71 -63.01 -58.57
C GLU A 29 -64.14 -62.47 -57.20
N GLU A 30 -65.41 -62.65 -56.82
CA GLU A 30 -65.91 -62.16 -55.53
C GLU A 30 -65.27 -62.90 -54.34
N GLU A 31 -65.03 -64.21 -54.49
CA GLU A 31 -64.42 -65.03 -53.44
C GLU A 31 -62.92 -64.72 -53.26
N ARG A 32 -62.20 -64.44 -54.35
CA ARG A 32 -60.81 -63.94 -54.30
C ARG A 32 -60.72 -62.57 -53.61
N ALA A 33 -61.64 -61.66 -53.89
CA ALA A 33 -61.66 -60.33 -53.27
C ALA A 33 -61.85 -60.39 -51.74
N ARG A 34 -62.70 -61.31 -51.24
CA ARG A 34 -62.89 -61.50 -49.79
C ARG A 34 -61.66 -62.07 -49.09
N GLN A 35 -60.96 -63.02 -49.71
CA GLN A 35 -59.73 -63.60 -49.14
C GLN A 35 -58.60 -62.57 -49.07
N GLN A 36 -58.47 -61.70 -50.08
CA GLN A 36 -57.49 -60.62 -50.07
C GLN A 36 -57.72 -59.61 -48.94
N ALA A 37 -58.98 -59.21 -48.70
CA ALA A 37 -59.31 -58.25 -47.65
C ALA A 37 -58.97 -58.76 -46.23
N ILE A 38 -59.14 -60.06 -45.98
CA ILE A 38 -58.77 -60.68 -44.69
C ILE A 38 -57.24 -60.71 -44.53
N ALA A 39 -56.50 -61.06 -45.59
CA ALA A 39 -55.04 -61.07 -45.58
C ALA A 39 -54.47 -59.67 -45.30
N ASP A 40 -55.05 -58.62 -45.91
CA ASP A 40 -54.63 -57.23 -45.72
C ASP A 40 -54.88 -56.75 -44.28
N SER A 41 -55.98 -57.18 -43.64
CA SER A 41 -56.29 -56.83 -42.24
C SER A 41 -55.27 -57.43 -41.27
N ILE A 42 -54.89 -58.70 -41.47
CA ILE A 42 -53.89 -59.38 -40.62
C ILE A 42 -52.51 -58.76 -40.80
N ALA A 43 -52.13 -58.41 -42.04
CA ALA A 43 -50.86 -57.75 -42.31
C ALA A 43 -50.77 -56.37 -41.64
N LYS A 44 -51.89 -55.63 -41.58
CA LYS A 44 -51.97 -54.31 -40.95
C LYS A 44 -51.83 -54.38 -39.42
N GLU A 45 -52.39 -55.41 -38.79
CA GLU A 45 -52.32 -55.63 -37.35
C GLU A 45 -50.91 -56.05 -36.89
N ILE A 46 -50.21 -56.86 -37.70
CA ILE A 46 -48.80 -57.23 -37.47
C ILE A 46 -47.86 -56.00 -37.59
N ALA A 47 -48.09 -55.12 -38.56
CA ALA A 47 -47.29 -53.91 -38.74
C ALA A 47 -47.40 -52.92 -37.56
N ILE A 48 -48.57 -52.84 -36.91
CA ILE A 48 -48.79 -51.98 -35.74
C ILE A 48 -48.03 -52.49 -34.51
N GLN A 49 -48.01 -53.81 -34.27
CA GLN A 49 -47.26 -54.40 -33.16
C GLN A 49 -45.74 -54.20 -33.29
N ASP A 50 -45.19 -54.30 -34.51
CA ASP A 50 -43.75 -54.08 -34.75
C ASP A 50 -43.35 -52.60 -34.57
N SER A 51 -44.25 -51.65 -34.88
CA SER A 51 -44.01 -50.21 -34.66
C SER A 51 -43.91 -49.86 -33.18
N ILE A 52 -44.77 -50.45 -32.33
CA ILE A 52 -44.78 -50.20 -30.87
C ILE A 52 -43.52 -50.77 -30.21
N ALA A 53 -43.07 -51.96 -30.63
CA ALA A 53 -41.85 -52.57 -30.12
C ALA A 53 -40.58 -51.78 -30.50
N TYR A 54 -40.57 -51.17 -31.69
CA TYR A 54 -39.46 -50.33 -32.16
C TYR A 54 -39.35 -49.00 -31.39
N GLU A 55 -40.48 -48.32 -31.13
CA GLU A 55 -40.48 -47.10 -30.31
C GLU A 55 -40.04 -47.35 -28.87
N GLN A 56 -40.49 -48.44 -28.24
CA GLN A 56 -40.04 -48.82 -26.89
C GLN A 56 -38.53 -49.10 -26.83
N LEU A 57 -37.96 -49.69 -27.90
CA LEU A 57 -36.52 -49.93 -27.99
C LEU A 57 -35.73 -48.62 -28.15
N LEU A 58 -36.22 -47.68 -28.97
CA LEU A 58 -35.62 -46.36 -29.15
C LEU A 58 -35.64 -45.54 -27.86
N ASP A 59 -36.73 -45.57 -27.09
CA ASP A 59 -36.82 -44.90 -25.79
C ASP A 59 -35.83 -45.47 -24.78
N SER A 60 -35.69 -46.81 -24.72
CA SER A 60 -34.71 -47.44 -23.84
C SER A 60 -33.26 -47.12 -24.22
N LEU A 61 -32.94 -47.04 -25.51
CA LEU A 61 -31.61 -46.65 -26.00
C LEU A 61 -31.32 -45.17 -25.72
N ALA A 62 -32.31 -44.30 -25.84
CA ALA A 62 -32.18 -42.88 -25.50
C ALA A 62 -31.95 -42.67 -23.98
N GLU A 63 -32.57 -43.49 -23.14
CA GLU A 63 -32.36 -43.45 -21.69
C GLU A 63 -30.97 -43.96 -21.28
N VAL A 64 -30.46 -45.01 -21.93
CA VAL A 64 -29.09 -45.51 -21.73
C VAL A 64 -28.07 -44.46 -22.19
N ALA A 65 -28.27 -43.81 -23.34
CA ALA A 65 -27.38 -42.76 -23.83
C ALA A 65 -27.34 -41.52 -22.89
N ARG A 66 -28.48 -41.14 -22.28
CA ARG A 66 -28.51 -40.07 -21.26
C ARG A 66 -27.76 -40.46 -19.99
N ARG A 67 -27.92 -41.69 -19.49
CA ARG A 67 -27.19 -42.16 -18.30
C ARG A 67 -25.68 -42.18 -18.53
N ASP A 68 -25.24 -42.61 -19.71
CA ASP A 68 -23.83 -42.63 -20.11
C ASP A 68 -23.21 -41.22 -20.22
N SER A 69 -23.99 -40.24 -20.70
CA SER A 69 -23.59 -38.83 -20.75
C SER A 69 -23.46 -38.25 -19.34
N ILE A 70 -24.42 -38.52 -18.45
CA ILE A 70 -24.40 -38.02 -17.06
C ILE A 70 -23.23 -38.64 -16.28
N ILE A 71 -22.96 -39.93 -16.45
CA ILE A 71 -21.83 -40.61 -15.80
C ILE A 71 -20.49 -40.09 -16.33
N ARG A 72 -20.36 -39.87 -17.65
CA ARG A 72 -19.15 -39.27 -18.22
C ARG A 72 -18.92 -37.84 -17.73
N ASP A 73 -19.94 -37.01 -17.70
CA ASP A 73 -19.82 -35.63 -17.21
C ASP A 73 -19.51 -35.58 -15.71
N SER A 74 -20.07 -36.50 -14.90
CA SER A 74 -19.75 -36.62 -13.48
C SER A 74 -18.30 -37.07 -13.26
N LEU A 75 -17.83 -38.09 -13.99
CA LEU A 75 -16.45 -38.59 -13.87
C LEU A 75 -15.42 -37.57 -14.36
N VAL A 76 -15.72 -36.82 -15.42
CA VAL A 76 -14.85 -35.74 -15.91
C VAL A 76 -14.84 -34.56 -14.94
N ARG A 77 -15.99 -34.16 -14.37
CA ARG A 77 -16.01 -33.14 -13.30
C ARG A 77 -15.25 -33.58 -12.07
N ASP A 78 -15.43 -34.81 -11.60
CA ASP A 78 -14.72 -35.31 -10.42
C ASP A 78 -13.21 -35.39 -10.68
N SER A 79 -12.79 -35.80 -11.89
CA SER A 79 -11.37 -35.79 -12.28
C SER A 79 -10.79 -34.38 -12.36
N ILE A 80 -11.51 -33.41 -12.94
CA ILE A 80 -11.08 -32.01 -13.02
C ILE A 80 -11.03 -31.37 -11.63
N ILE A 81 -11.99 -31.69 -10.76
CA ILE A 81 -12.02 -31.21 -9.37
C ILE A 81 -10.87 -31.85 -8.58
N GLN A 82 -10.62 -33.15 -8.72
CA GLN A 82 -9.49 -33.82 -8.08
C GLN A 82 -8.14 -33.27 -8.55
N ASP A 83 -7.97 -33.03 -9.85
CA ASP A 83 -6.76 -32.43 -10.39
C ASP A 83 -6.61 -30.97 -9.96
N SER A 84 -7.70 -30.20 -9.92
CA SER A 84 -7.68 -28.82 -9.41
C SER A 84 -7.32 -28.78 -7.92
N ILE A 85 -7.87 -29.69 -7.11
CA ILE A 85 -7.53 -29.82 -5.68
C ILE A 85 -6.07 -30.28 -5.52
N ARG A 86 -5.57 -31.21 -6.34
CA ARG A 86 -4.15 -31.60 -6.33
C ARG A 86 -3.23 -30.45 -6.73
N GLN A 87 -3.59 -29.69 -7.76
CA GLN A 87 -2.81 -28.53 -8.20
C GLN A 87 -2.84 -27.41 -7.15
N ILE A 88 -3.98 -27.18 -6.48
CA ILE A 88 -4.08 -26.25 -5.35
C ILE A 88 -3.24 -26.76 -4.16
N ALA A 89 -3.31 -28.05 -3.81
CA ALA A 89 -2.54 -28.62 -2.71
C ALA A 89 -1.02 -28.60 -2.99
N ILE A 90 -0.60 -28.89 -4.22
CA ILE A 90 0.80 -28.79 -4.66
C ILE A 90 1.25 -27.33 -4.68
N ARG A 91 0.43 -26.41 -5.19
CA ARG A 91 0.72 -24.97 -5.16
C ARG A 91 0.81 -24.46 -3.73
N ASP A 92 -0.10 -24.85 -2.85
CA ASP A 92 -0.08 -24.50 -1.42
C ASP A 92 1.11 -25.13 -0.70
N SER A 93 1.56 -26.32 -1.10
CA SER A 93 2.75 -26.96 -0.55
C SER A 93 4.03 -26.28 -1.05
N ILE A 94 4.10 -25.89 -2.33
CA ILE A 94 5.25 -25.16 -2.89
C ILE A 94 5.31 -23.74 -2.34
N VAL A 95 4.17 -23.07 -2.20
CA VAL A 95 4.06 -21.75 -1.58
C VAL A 95 4.37 -21.86 -0.10
N ARG A 96 3.87 -22.86 0.64
CA ARG A 96 4.28 -23.10 2.03
C ARG A 96 5.76 -23.42 2.14
N ASP A 97 6.33 -24.25 1.28
CA ASP A 97 7.75 -24.58 1.33
C ASP A 97 8.64 -23.40 0.93
N SER A 98 8.16 -22.52 0.05
CA SER A 98 8.83 -21.27 -0.30
C SER A 98 8.72 -20.26 0.83
N ILE A 99 7.53 -20.08 1.41
CA ILE A 99 7.31 -19.23 2.58
C ILE A 99 8.13 -19.74 3.76
N VAL A 100 8.13 -21.04 4.04
CA VAL A 100 8.92 -21.65 5.12
C VAL A 100 10.41 -21.51 4.83
N ARG A 101 10.88 -21.70 3.59
CA ARG A 101 12.30 -21.47 3.26
C ARG A 101 12.70 -20.00 3.34
N ASP A 102 11.84 -19.08 2.92
CA ASP A 102 12.10 -17.64 3.00
C ASP A 102 11.99 -17.15 4.45
N SER A 103 11.03 -17.65 5.23
CA SER A 103 10.93 -17.42 6.68
C SER A 103 12.12 -18.03 7.42
N LEU A 104 12.58 -19.23 7.08
CA LEU A 104 13.77 -19.82 7.71
C LEU A 104 15.05 -19.07 7.30
N LYS A 105 15.16 -18.58 6.06
CA LYS A 105 16.26 -17.70 5.65
C LYS A 105 16.20 -16.35 6.36
N GLN A 106 15.02 -15.73 6.45
CA GLN A 106 14.81 -14.48 7.19
C GLN A 106 15.05 -14.67 8.68
N ASP A 107 14.64 -15.80 9.27
CA ASP A 107 14.88 -16.13 10.69
C ASP A 107 16.35 -16.46 10.95
N SER A 108 17.06 -17.05 9.98
CA SER A 108 18.51 -17.28 10.09
C SER A 108 19.28 -15.96 9.97
N ILE A 109 18.88 -15.08 9.05
CA ILE A 109 19.43 -13.72 8.90
C ILE A 109 19.10 -12.89 10.15
N ARG A 110 17.88 -13.01 10.68
CA ARG A 110 17.44 -12.37 11.92
C ARG A 110 18.16 -12.91 13.14
N GLN A 111 18.43 -14.22 13.23
CA GLN A 111 19.26 -14.77 14.31
C GLN A 111 20.69 -14.25 14.23
N VAL A 112 21.25 -14.07 13.03
CA VAL A 112 22.57 -13.45 12.88
C VAL A 112 22.53 -11.98 13.31
N TYR A 113 21.51 -11.21 12.94
CA TYR A 113 21.34 -9.82 13.40
C TYR A 113 21.02 -9.70 14.90
N ASP A 114 20.14 -10.53 15.45
CA ASP A 114 19.81 -10.60 16.88
C ASP A 114 21.05 -11.02 17.69
N LEU A 115 21.91 -11.91 17.16
CA LEU A 115 23.19 -12.26 17.77
C LEU A 115 24.23 -11.13 17.65
N GLN A 116 24.20 -10.36 16.57
CA GLN A 116 25.04 -9.17 16.39
C GLN A 116 24.63 -8.04 17.36
N ASP A 117 23.33 -7.78 17.49
CA ASP A 117 22.77 -6.84 18.47
C ASP A 117 22.98 -7.33 19.91
N SER A 118 22.86 -8.64 20.17
CA SER A 118 23.15 -9.22 21.49
C SER A 118 24.65 -9.17 21.83
N LEU A 119 25.55 -9.26 20.84
CA LEU A 119 26.98 -9.04 21.05
C LEU A 119 27.31 -7.57 21.29
N LEU A 120 26.60 -6.64 20.63
CA LEU A 120 26.71 -5.19 20.87
C LEU A 120 26.14 -4.78 22.24
N GLN A 121 25.13 -5.48 22.76
CA GLN A 121 24.61 -5.27 24.12
C GLN A 121 25.50 -5.85 25.24
N LEU A 122 26.43 -6.76 24.90
CA LEU A 122 27.43 -7.28 25.83
C LEU A 122 28.63 -6.34 26.00
N ASP A 123 28.75 -5.32 25.15
CA ASP A 123 29.53 -4.12 25.46
C ASP A 123 28.70 -3.26 26.42
N VAL A 124 29.16 -3.25 27.67
CA VAL A 124 28.87 -2.34 28.78
C VAL A 124 28.00 -1.14 28.38
N HIS A 125 26.85 -0.95 29.06
CA HIS A 125 26.11 0.32 29.15
C HIS A 125 27.02 1.44 29.70
N VAL A 126 27.97 1.88 28.90
CA VAL A 126 28.59 3.18 29.01
C VAL A 126 27.57 4.09 28.35
N ALA A 127 26.84 4.88 29.15
CA ALA A 127 26.02 5.94 28.60
C ALA A 127 26.91 6.75 27.64
N GLU A 128 26.58 6.77 26.36
CA GLU A 128 27.28 7.63 25.41
C GLU A 128 27.19 9.07 25.94
N PRO A 129 28.28 9.84 25.88
CA PRO A 129 28.27 11.21 26.36
C PRO A 129 27.15 12.00 25.66
N THR A 130 26.38 12.76 26.45
CA THR A 130 25.32 13.62 25.92
C THR A 130 25.91 14.60 24.91
N ILE A 131 25.29 14.69 23.73
CA ILE A 131 25.71 15.66 22.71
C ILE A 131 25.22 17.03 23.14
N GLU A 132 26.17 17.94 23.39
CA GLU A 132 25.85 19.32 23.73
C GLU A 132 25.67 20.18 22.46
N PRO A 133 24.59 20.97 22.36
CA PRO A 133 24.40 21.90 21.24
C PRO A 133 25.49 22.98 21.19
N ARG A 134 25.89 23.36 19.98
CA ARG A 134 26.90 24.41 19.71
C ARG A 134 26.34 25.82 19.88
N ARG A 135 25.02 25.96 19.86
CA ARG A 135 24.26 27.21 19.90
C ARG A 135 22.94 27.00 20.65
N VAL A 136 22.24 28.09 20.92
CA VAL A 136 20.81 28.03 21.24
C VAL A 136 20.04 28.26 19.94
N GLY A 137 19.16 27.32 19.64
CA GLY A 137 18.28 27.24 18.49
C GLY A 137 16.83 27.03 18.93
N PRO A 138 15.95 26.63 18.00
CA PRO A 138 14.53 26.43 18.29
C PRO A 138 14.31 25.36 19.36
N VAL A 139 15.09 24.27 19.41
CA VAL A 139 14.87 23.22 20.42
C VAL A 139 15.22 23.72 21.82
N GLY A 140 16.36 24.41 22.00
CA GLY A 140 16.71 25.01 23.28
C GLY A 140 15.73 26.09 23.76
N GLN A 141 14.94 26.72 22.86
CA GLN A 141 13.93 27.72 23.21
C GLN A 141 12.54 27.12 23.48
N TYR A 142 12.09 26.22 22.61
CA TYR A 142 10.74 25.66 22.63
C TYR A 142 10.66 24.34 23.42
N GLY A 143 11.77 23.61 23.56
CA GLY A 143 11.82 22.26 24.12
C GLY A 143 11.26 21.21 23.15
N GLU A 144 10.97 20.02 23.63
CA GLU A 144 10.26 18.98 22.87
C GLU A 144 8.94 19.51 22.24
N MET A 145 8.65 19.12 21.00
CA MET A 145 7.35 19.41 20.39
C MET A 145 6.23 18.59 21.03
N LYS A 146 5.15 19.29 21.40
CA LYS A 146 3.95 18.69 21.99
C LYS A 146 2.71 19.08 21.18
N VAL A 147 1.87 18.11 20.86
CA VAL A 147 0.52 18.37 20.30
C VAL A 147 -0.42 18.91 21.39
N GLY A 148 -1.37 19.76 21.00
CA GLY A 148 -2.35 20.32 21.90
C GLY A 148 -3.52 20.97 21.17
N LEU A 149 -4.40 21.61 21.94
CA LEU A 149 -5.53 22.36 21.40
C LEU A 149 -5.32 23.85 21.66
N ASN A 150 -5.73 24.69 20.71
CA ASN A 150 -5.84 26.13 20.95
C ASN A 150 -7.15 26.49 21.67
N ALA A 151 -7.38 27.79 21.90
CA ALA A 151 -8.56 28.27 22.62
C ALA A 151 -9.90 27.93 21.93
N ASP A 152 -9.87 27.74 20.61
CA ASP A 152 -11.04 27.35 19.81
C ASP A 152 -11.23 25.82 19.74
N GLY A 153 -10.37 25.04 20.41
CA GLY A 153 -10.39 23.59 20.36
C GLY A 153 -9.77 23.01 19.07
N HIS A 154 -9.04 23.80 18.30
CA HIS A 154 -8.35 23.33 17.10
C HIS A 154 -6.98 22.74 17.46
N GLY A 155 -6.60 21.62 16.83
CA GLY A 155 -5.30 20.98 17.02
C GLY A 155 -4.14 21.86 16.57
N ARG A 156 -3.10 21.97 17.39
CA ARG A 156 -1.90 22.79 17.21
C ARG A 156 -0.66 22.13 17.81
N ILE A 157 0.51 22.57 17.38
CA ILE A 157 1.80 22.14 17.93
C ILE A 157 2.33 23.25 18.84
N TYR A 158 2.92 22.85 19.96
CA TYR A 158 3.47 23.67 21.03
C TYR A 158 4.86 23.17 21.42
N GLY A 159 5.52 23.92 22.30
CA GLY A 159 6.76 23.49 22.95
C GLY A 159 6.50 22.98 24.36
N SER A 160 7.34 22.07 24.86
CA SER A 160 7.33 21.64 26.26
C SER A 160 7.77 22.74 27.23
N CYS A 161 8.47 23.76 26.73
CA CYS A 161 8.87 24.92 27.52
C CYS A 161 7.66 25.75 27.99
N PRO A 162 7.62 26.18 29.27
CA PRO A 162 6.42 26.82 29.85
C PRO A 162 5.89 28.05 29.10
N ALA A 163 6.76 28.81 28.43
CA ALA A 163 6.36 29.97 27.65
C ALA A 163 5.62 29.61 26.34
N TYR A 164 5.83 28.40 25.84
CA TYR A 164 5.31 27.90 24.56
C TYR A 164 4.35 26.73 24.72
N SER A 165 4.00 26.37 25.96
CA SER A 165 3.16 25.22 26.29
C SER A 165 1.68 25.58 26.47
N THR A 166 1.25 26.78 26.06
CA THR A 166 -0.10 27.30 26.30
C THR A 166 -0.73 27.87 25.02
N PRO A 167 -2.07 27.78 24.86
CA PRO A 167 -2.78 28.37 23.72
C PRO A 167 -2.41 29.82 23.43
N GLY A 168 -2.21 30.16 22.15
CA GLY A 168 -1.73 31.46 21.69
C GLY A 168 -0.21 31.61 21.58
N ASN A 169 0.55 30.59 22.02
CA ASN A 169 2.01 30.49 21.84
C ASN A 169 2.38 29.24 21.03
N GLU A 170 1.58 28.92 20.01
CA GLU A 170 1.83 27.83 19.08
C GLU A 170 3.25 27.91 18.49
N VAL A 171 3.88 26.75 18.33
CA VAL A 171 5.24 26.63 17.77
C VAL A 171 5.14 26.30 16.29
N GLN A 172 5.76 27.15 15.48
CA GLN A 172 5.92 26.95 14.06
C GLN A 172 7.40 27.02 13.71
N VAL A 173 7.95 25.89 13.24
CA VAL A 173 9.31 25.81 12.69
C VAL A 173 9.28 25.51 11.21
N ARG A 174 10.20 26.10 10.46
CA ARG A 174 10.33 25.86 9.01
C ARG A 174 11.72 25.37 8.67
N GLY A 175 11.79 24.37 7.81
CA GLY A 175 13.07 23.83 7.39
C GLY A 175 13.02 23.03 6.09
N MET A 176 14.00 22.16 5.93
CA MET A 176 14.22 21.39 4.71
C MET A 176 13.99 19.90 4.96
N SER A 177 13.55 19.18 3.94
CA SER A 177 13.62 17.73 3.84
C SER A 177 14.83 17.36 2.99
N LEU A 178 15.65 16.45 3.49
CA LEU A 178 16.63 15.76 2.66
C LEU A 178 15.89 14.92 1.61
N TYR A 179 16.52 14.73 0.45
CA TYR A 179 16.02 13.81 -0.57
C TYR A 179 16.19 12.35 -0.14
N TRP A 180 15.54 11.40 -0.81
CA TRP A 180 15.72 9.96 -0.59
C TRP A 180 17.19 9.59 -0.37
N SER A 181 17.47 8.82 0.69
CA SER A 181 18.81 8.32 1.02
C SER A 181 19.39 7.30 0.01
N LEU A 182 18.82 7.18 -1.19
CA LEU A 182 19.10 6.11 -2.15
C LEU A 182 20.12 6.49 -3.24
N ILE A 183 20.32 7.79 -3.50
CA ILE A 183 21.19 8.29 -4.58
C ILE A 183 22.18 9.33 -4.09
N GLU A 184 23.35 9.36 -4.73
CA GLU A 184 24.49 10.21 -4.34
C GLU A 184 24.10 11.69 -4.21
N ASN A 185 23.44 12.25 -5.23
CA ASN A 185 22.99 13.65 -5.23
C ASN A 185 22.01 14.00 -4.10
N GLY A 186 21.39 13.02 -3.44
CA GLY A 186 20.63 13.19 -2.21
C GLY A 186 21.46 12.89 -0.96
N THR A 187 22.17 11.75 -0.93
CA THR A 187 22.94 11.29 0.24
C THR A 187 24.10 12.22 0.61
N ASP A 188 24.63 12.99 -0.34
CA ASP A 188 25.70 13.97 -0.06
C ASP A 188 25.27 15.11 0.86
N PHE A 189 23.98 15.23 1.17
CA PHE A 189 23.43 16.21 2.11
C PHE A 189 23.21 15.63 3.52
N TYR A 190 23.39 14.31 3.72
CA TYR A 190 23.26 13.63 5.03
C TYR A 190 24.55 13.76 5.86
N ASN A 191 24.96 15.00 6.16
CA ASN A 191 26.13 15.25 7.00
C ASN A 191 26.11 16.63 7.67
N ASP A 192 26.97 16.78 8.70
CA ASP A 192 27.11 17.97 9.53
C ASP A 192 27.45 19.24 8.74
N GLU A 193 28.30 19.16 7.72
CA GLU A 193 28.72 20.33 6.94
C GLU A 193 27.52 20.95 6.21
N LYS A 194 26.76 20.12 5.48
CA LYS A 194 25.64 20.59 4.65
C LYS A 194 24.47 21.08 5.51
N ILE A 195 24.17 20.37 6.59
CA ILE A 195 23.10 20.77 7.53
C ILE A 195 23.48 22.05 8.25
N THR A 196 24.69 22.16 8.79
CA THR A 196 25.17 23.39 9.43
C THR A 196 25.14 24.57 8.47
N TRP A 197 25.54 24.37 7.21
CA TRP A 197 25.45 25.43 6.19
C TRP A 197 24.00 25.91 5.99
N MET A 198 23.01 25.00 5.93
CA MET A 198 21.61 25.39 5.79
C MET A 198 21.10 26.12 7.04
N VAL A 199 21.52 25.73 8.24
CA VAL A 199 21.18 26.44 9.48
C VAL A 199 21.77 27.86 9.47
N ASP A 200 23.03 28.01 9.10
CA ASP A 200 23.72 29.30 9.15
C ASP A 200 23.32 30.25 8.01
N SER A 201 23.14 29.71 6.81
CA SER A 201 22.93 30.51 5.59
C SER A 201 21.46 30.66 5.21
N MET A 202 20.65 29.61 5.48
CA MET A 202 19.22 29.63 5.18
C MET A 202 18.37 29.76 6.45
N HIS A 203 18.91 29.66 7.67
CA HIS A 203 18.15 29.79 8.92
C HIS A 203 17.05 28.73 9.10
N ILE A 204 17.28 27.50 8.62
CA ILE A 204 16.35 26.39 8.85
C ILE A 204 16.27 26.06 10.35
N GLU A 205 15.08 25.73 10.83
CA GLU A 205 14.79 25.32 12.22
C GLU A 205 14.54 23.81 12.36
N LEU A 206 14.46 23.11 11.23
CA LEU A 206 14.08 21.70 11.10
C LEU A 206 14.83 21.06 9.93
N ILE A 207 15.28 19.82 10.09
CA ILE A 207 15.75 18.98 8.99
C ILE A 207 14.99 17.65 9.01
N ARG A 208 14.43 17.22 7.87
CA ARG A 208 13.78 15.91 7.74
C ARG A 208 14.70 14.91 7.05
N ALA A 209 14.89 13.74 7.66
CA ALA A 209 15.73 12.66 7.15
C ALA A 209 14.86 11.59 6.45
N ALA A 210 14.62 11.77 5.15
CA ALA A 210 13.82 10.86 4.32
C ALA A 210 14.54 9.51 4.06
N MET A 211 14.41 8.57 5.00
CA MET A 211 15.15 7.31 4.94
C MET A 211 14.43 6.29 4.05
N GLY A 212 14.99 5.99 2.88
CA GLY A 212 14.41 5.01 1.96
C GLY A 212 14.50 3.58 2.50
N VAL A 213 13.36 2.89 2.55
CA VAL A 213 13.22 1.57 3.21
C VAL A 213 12.63 0.48 2.32
N ASP A 214 11.83 0.83 1.31
CA ASP A 214 11.12 -0.15 0.47
C ASP A 214 11.47 -0.07 -1.03
N LEU A 215 11.82 1.10 -1.53
CA LEU A 215 12.46 1.30 -2.84
C LEU A 215 13.97 1.12 -2.73
N ASN A 216 14.64 0.77 -3.83
CA ASN A 216 16.10 0.60 -3.85
C ASN A 216 16.83 1.23 -5.05
N TRP A 217 16.12 1.55 -6.13
CA TRP A 217 16.64 2.10 -7.40
C TRP A 217 17.94 1.46 -7.91
N GLY A 218 18.13 0.15 -7.68
CA GLY A 218 19.35 -0.59 -8.05
C GLY A 218 20.59 -0.29 -7.20
N ARG A 219 20.47 0.50 -6.13
CA ARG A 219 21.55 0.95 -5.23
C ARG A 219 21.41 0.47 -3.79
N GLY A 220 20.29 -0.15 -3.44
CA GLY A 220 19.99 -0.61 -2.09
C GLY A 220 19.11 0.38 -1.34
N ASN A 221 18.81 0.06 -0.08
CA ASN A 221 18.04 0.85 0.87
C ASN A 221 18.43 0.47 2.31
N TYR A 222 17.74 1.03 3.31
CA TYR A 222 18.05 0.78 4.72
C TYR A 222 18.21 -0.71 5.06
N PHE A 223 17.37 -1.59 4.54
CA PHE A 223 17.41 -3.01 4.89
C PHE A 223 18.40 -3.84 4.05
N THR A 224 18.93 -3.29 2.95
CA THR A 224 19.98 -3.97 2.18
C THR A 224 21.38 -3.66 2.69
N ASP A 225 21.59 -2.51 3.34
CA ASP A 225 22.89 -2.07 3.89
C ASP A 225 22.68 -1.24 5.17
N THR A 226 22.15 -1.89 6.20
CA THR A 226 21.69 -1.21 7.42
C THR A 226 22.76 -0.36 8.10
N GLU A 227 24.03 -0.77 8.07
CA GLU A 227 25.12 0.01 8.65
C GLU A 227 25.30 1.36 7.92
N LYS A 228 25.37 1.35 6.60
CA LYS A 228 25.52 2.57 5.79
C LYS A 228 24.35 3.55 6.00
N TYR A 229 23.12 3.06 5.94
CA TYR A 229 21.95 3.91 6.06
C TYR A 229 21.72 4.40 7.50
N ARG A 230 22.08 3.60 8.51
CA ARG A 230 22.15 4.07 9.91
C ARG A 230 23.20 5.18 10.05
N ALA A 231 24.37 5.07 9.41
CA ALA A 231 25.38 6.12 9.48
C ALA A 231 24.88 7.46 8.89
N PHE A 232 24.13 7.43 7.78
CA PHE A 232 23.48 8.64 7.26
C PHE A 232 22.44 9.21 8.23
N LEU A 233 21.60 8.35 8.81
CA LEU A 233 20.58 8.77 9.77
C LEU A 233 21.19 9.40 11.01
N ASP A 234 22.16 8.71 11.61
CA ASP A 234 22.86 9.12 12.82
C ASP A 234 23.62 10.43 12.59
N ALA A 235 24.30 10.59 11.46
CA ALA A 235 25.00 11.83 11.13
C ALA A 235 24.03 13.02 11.00
N THR A 236 22.85 12.81 10.43
CA THR A 236 21.80 13.84 10.34
C THR A 236 21.24 14.21 11.71
N ILE A 237 20.91 13.22 12.55
CA ILE A 237 20.37 13.45 13.90
C ILE A 237 21.40 14.16 14.78
N GLU A 238 22.64 13.67 14.79
CA GLU A 238 23.75 14.28 15.55
C GLU A 238 23.98 15.73 15.11
N SER A 239 23.96 16.00 13.80
CA SER A 239 24.07 17.37 13.27
C SER A 239 22.92 18.27 13.72
N ALA A 240 21.68 17.76 13.73
CA ALA A 240 20.53 18.53 14.18
C ALA A 240 20.63 18.90 15.67
N ILE A 241 21.03 17.95 16.52
CA ILE A 241 21.28 18.19 17.95
C ILE A 241 22.40 19.22 18.14
N LYS A 242 23.52 19.07 17.43
CA LYS A 242 24.65 20.04 17.49
C LYS A 242 24.25 21.45 17.06
N ASN A 243 23.31 21.59 16.14
CA ASN A 243 22.80 22.87 15.67
C ASN A 243 21.58 23.38 16.44
N ASP A 244 21.10 22.62 17.44
CA ASP A 244 19.91 22.91 18.26
C ASP A 244 18.62 23.10 17.44
N ILE A 245 18.50 22.36 16.33
CA ILE A 245 17.31 22.31 15.45
C ILE A 245 16.56 20.99 15.61
N TYR A 246 15.29 20.94 15.18
CA TYR A 246 14.54 19.68 15.17
C TYR A 246 14.99 18.77 14.02
N VAL A 247 14.79 17.46 14.20
CA VAL A 247 14.98 16.44 13.17
C VAL A 247 13.75 15.53 13.08
N ILE A 248 13.13 15.46 11.91
CA ILE A 248 12.13 14.43 11.62
C ILE A 248 12.85 13.21 11.07
N VAL A 249 12.74 12.08 11.79
CA VAL A 249 13.23 10.78 11.34
C VAL A 249 12.09 10.08 10.62
N ASP A 250 12.20 10.03 9.30
CA ASP A 250 11.13 9.57 8.44
C ASP A 250 11.39 8.19 7.87
N TYR A 251 10.46 7.27 8.16
CA TYR A 251 10.35 5.98 7.50
C TYR A 251 9.72 6.16 6.12
N HIS A 252 10.58 6.52 5.16
CA HIS A 252 10.20 7.01 3.85
C HIS A 252 9.73 5.87 2.93
N SER A 253 8.47 5.49 3.12
CA SER A 253 7.79 4.36 2.48
C SER A 253 6.43 4.75 1.92
N HIS A 254 6.00 4.05 0.88
CA HIS A 254 4.63 4.12 0.36
C HIS A 254 3.72 2.99 0.86
N LYS A 255 4.29 1.97 1.52
CA LYS A 255 3.60 0.72 1.86
C LYS A 255 4.03 0.13 3.21
N ALA A 256 4.41 0.97 4.16
CA ALA A 256 4.90 0.56 5.49
C ALA A 256 3.94 -0.40 6.21
N HIS A 257 2.62 -0.18 6.05
CA HIS A 257 1.57 -1.05 6.61
C HIS A 257 1.64 -2.52 6.17
N LEU A 258 2.34 -2.85 5.08
CA LEU A 258 2.53 -4.23 4.62
C LEU A 258 3.63 -4.97 5.39
N ASP A 259 4.52 -4.24 6.06
CA ASP A 259 5.61 -4.81 6.86
C ASP A 259 5.87 -4.00 8.14
N PRO A 260 4.92 -4.00 9.10
CA PRO A 260 5.07 -3.29 10.37
C PRO A 260 6.30 -3.76 11.17
N LYS A 261 6.74 -5.00 10.99
CA LYS A 261 7.86 -5.57 11.73
C LYS A 261 9.18 -4.86 11.40
N SER A 262 9.41 -4.56 10.12
CA SER A 262 10.60 -3.80 9.69
C SER A 262 10.57 -2.37 10.24
N SER A 263 9.42 -1.71 10.23
CA SER A 263 9.24 -0.40 10.86
C SER A 263 9.52 -0.44 12.37
N MET A 264 9.02 -1.46 13.08
CA MET A 264 9.29 -1.63 14.51
C MET A 264 10.78 -1.76 14.80
N LEU A 265 11.53 -2.54 14.02
CA LEU A 265 12.98 -2.68 14.19
C LEU A 265 13.73 -1.37 13.91
N PHE A 266 13.31 -0.65 12.87
CA PHE A 266 13.86 0.67 12.55
C PHE A 266 13.64 1.65 13.71
N PHE A 267 12.40 1.77 14.19
CA PHE A 267 12.05 2.72 15.23
C PHE A 267 12.52 2.32 16.63
N GLU A 268 12.67 1.03 16.93
CA GLU A 268 13.31 0.58 18.17
C GLU A 268 14.75 1.08 18.25
N TYR A 269 15.52 0.94 17.17
CA TYR A 269 16.89 1.47 17.08
C TYR A 269 16.94 2.99 17.27
N VAL A 270 16.13 3.74 16.52
CA VAL A 270 16.16 5.22 16.59
C VAL A 270 15.69 5.70 17.96
N ALA A 271 14.60 5.16 18.50
CA ALA A 271 14.06 5.59 19.78
C ALA A 271 15.00 5.24 20.94
N GLN A 272 15.62 4.06 20.92
CA GLN A 272 16.57 3.66 21.95
C GLN A 272 17.84 4.53 21.94
N LYS A 273 18.36 4.88 20.76
CA LYS A 273 19.61 5.65 20.65
C LYS A 273 19.39 7.17 20.79
N TRP A 274 18.33 7.69 20.18
CA TRP A 274 18.14 9.12 19.98
C TRP A 274 16.87 9.69 20.64
N GLY A 275 15.98 8.83 21.13
CA GLY A 275 14.66 9.24 21.61
C GLY A 275 14.65 10.09 22.89
N ALA A 276 15.78 10.20 23.58
CA ALA A 276 15.94 11.06 24.76
C ALA A 276 16.22 12.54 24.40
N TYR A 277 16.45 12.87 23.13
CA TYR A 277 16.69 14.24 22.68
C TYR A 277 15.38 14.87 22.19
N ASP A 278 15.01 16.01 22.76
CA ASP A 278 13.85 16.84 22.37
C ASP A 278 13.84 17.23 20.89
N ASN A 279 14.99 17.17 20.22
CA ASN A 279 15.16 17.43 18.80
C ASN A 279 14.41 16.42 17.91
N VAL A 280 14.27 15.16 18.36
CA VAL A 280 13.86 14.05 17.50
C VAL A 280 12.35 13.95 17.40
N ILE A 281 11.82 13.88 16.18
CA ILE A 281 10.41 13.65 15.86
C ILE A 281 10.33 12.41 14.98
N PHE A 282 9.37 11.52 15.22
CA PHE A 282 9.26 10.24 14.51
C PHE A 282 8.15 10.30 13.45
N GLU A 283 8.48 10.24 12.16
CA GLU A 283 7.48 10.10 11.10
C GLU A 283 7.41 8.66 10.64
N ILE A 284 6.36 7.96 11.08
CA ILE A 284 6.32 6.49 10.98
C ILE A 284 5.90 5.98 9.62
N TYR A 285 5.37 6.83 8.76
CA TYR A 285 4.91 6.45 7.43
C TYR A 285 4.77 7.68 6.54
N ASN A 286 5.76 7.92 5.68
CA ASN A 286 5.81 9.05 4.73
C ASN A 286 4.53 9.23 3.91
N GLU A 287 4.20 8.33 2.99
CA GLU A 287 3.10 8.57 2.03
C GLU A 287 2.31 7.32 1.73
N PRO A 288 1.32 6.98 2.57
CA PRO A 288 0.34 5.96 2.25
C PRO A 288 -0.39 6.29 0.94
N THR A 289 -0.26 5.42 -0.05
CA THR A 289 -0.91 5.60 -1.36
C THR A 289 -2.31 4.98 -1.34
N ASP A 290 -2.42 3.69 -1.66
CA ASP A 290 -3.68 2.95 -1.74
C ASP A 290 -4.15 2.38 -0.38
N ALA A 291 -3.38 2.63 0.68
CA ALA A 291 -3.69 2.17 2.03
C ALA A 291 -4.94 2.86 2.56
N ARG A 292 -5.89 2.10 3.09
CA ARG A 292 -7.07 2.66 3.76
C ARG A 292 -6.68 3.22 5.12
N TRP A 293 -7.36 4.30 5.54
CA TRP A 293 -7.11 4.97 6.83
C TRP A 293 -7.09 3.99 8.03
N ASN A 294 -7.95 2.97 8.03
CA ASN A 294 -8.02 2.01 9.14
C ASN A 294 -6.83 1.03 9.16
N TRP A 295 -6.20 0.75 8.01
CA TRP A 295 -4.96 -0.03 7.97
C TRP A 295 -3.76 0.81 8.43
N ILE A 296 -3.76 2.10 8.08
CA ILE A 296 -2.74 3.03 8.57
C ILE A 296 -2.87 3.21 10.09
N LYS A 297 -4.09 3.33 10.62
CA LYS A 297 -4.35 3.35 12.07
C LYS A 297 -3.81 2.10 12.76
N LEU A 298 -4.16 0.91 12.26
CA LEU A 298 -3.68 -0.35 12.82
C LEU A 298 -2.14 -0.47 12.79
N TYR A 299 -1.52 -0.03 11.69
CA TYR A 299 -0.07 0.05 11.57
C TYR A 299 0.52 1.00 12.64
N ALA A 300 -0.03 2.20 12.77
CA ALA A 300 0.44 3.20 13.73
C ALA A 300 0.34 2.67 15.17
N GLU A 301 -0.79 2.07 15.53
CA GLU A 301 -1.02 1.47 16.86
C GLU A 301 -0.12 0.24 17.13
N THR A 302 0.48 -0.34 16.09
CA THR A 302 1.48 -1.41 16.23
C THR A 302 2.90 -0.85 16.45
N VAL A 303 3.26 0.24 15.76
CA VAL A 303 4.61 0.81 15.77
C VAL A 303 4.84 1.77 16.94
N ILE A 304 3.87 2.64 17.25
CA ILE A 304 3.99 3.67 18.30
C ILE A 304 4.37 3.09 19.67
N PRO A 305 3.80 1.96 20.13
CA PRO A 305 4.21 1.37 21.40
C PRO A 305 5.70 1.00 21.48
N VAL A 306 6.36 0.72 20.35
CA VAL A 306 7.81 0.46 20.31
C VAL A 306 8.61 1.72 20.59
N ILE A 307 8.23 2.85 19.98
CA ILE A 307 8.84 4.16 20.22
C ILE A 307 8.64 4.56 21.70
N ARG A 308 7.41 4.39 22.20
CA ARG A 308 7.01 4.77 23.56
C ARG A 308 7.72 3.99 24.68
N LYS A 309 8.44 2.90 24.37
CA LYS A 309 9.35 2.26 25.35
C LYS A 309 10.52 3.16 25.74
N TYR A 310 10.94 4.07 24.85
CA TYR A 310 12.17 4.84 24.99
C TYR A 310 11.97 6.35 24.88
N SER A 311 10.84 6.82 24.32
CA SER A 311 10.62 8.24 24.05
C SER A 311 9.14 8.65 24.07
N ASP A 312 8.84 9.82 24.62
CA ASP A 312 7.54 10.50 24.55
C ASP A 312 7.45 11.56 23.44
N ASN A 313 8.51 11.69 22.63
CA ASN A 313 8.59 12.65 21.52
C ASN A 313 7.44 12.50 20.53
N MET A 314 7.16 13.58 19.80
CA MET A 314 6.06 13.63 18.86
C MET A 314 6.19 12.56 17.77
N VAL A 315 5.09 11.89 17.47
CA VAL A 315 4.98 10.94 16.36
C VAL A 315 4.06 11.52 15.28
N ILE A 316 4.53 11.52 14.04
CA ILE A 316 3.80 11.93 12.84
C ILE A 316 3.27 10.67 12.14
N VAL A 317 1.96 10.64 11.87
CA VAL A 317 1.28 9.55 11.18
C VAL A 317 0.79 10.03 9.81
N GLY A 318 1.23 9.34 8.76
CA GLY A 318 0.75 9.45 7.38
C GLY A 318 -0.77 9.34 7.22
N SER A 319 -1.31 9.90 6.15
CA SER A 319 -2.70 9.75 5.75
C SER A 319 -2.85 9.27 4.31
N PRO A 320 -3.99 8.66 3.93
CA PRO A 320 -4.17 8.17 2.56
C PRO A 320 -3.99 9.25 1.49
N ALA A 321 -3.72 8.77 0.27
CA ALA A 321 -3.56 9.60 -0.93
C ALA A 321 -2.38 10.59 -0.83
N TRP A 322 -1.19 10.07 -0.51
CA TRP A 322 0.04 10.86 -0.39
C TRP A 322 -0.14 11.99 0.64
N ASP A 323 -0.61 11.64 1.83
CA ASP A 323 -0.81 12.56 2.95
C ASP A 323 -1.77 13.72 2.67
N GLN A 324 -2.81 13.50 1.87
CA GLN A 324 -3.78 14.56 1.54
C GLN A 324 -5.07 14.49 2.35
N THR A 325 -5.25 13.47 3.20
CA THR A 325 -6.54 13.19 3.85
C THR A 325 -6.46 12.99 5.37
N PRO A 326 -5.78 13.88 6.13
CA PRO A 326 -5.74 13.77 7.60
C PRO A 326 -7.14 13.93 8.23
N ASP A 327 -8.12 14.50 7.52
CA ASP A 327 -9.50 14.64 7.97
C ASP A 327 -10.20 13.30 8.24
N LEU A 328 -9.70 12.20 7.66
CA LEU A 328 -10.27 10.86 7.87
C LEU A 328 -10.06 10.34 9.29
N PHE A 329 -9.06 10.84 10.02
CA PHE A 329 -8.76 10.41 11.40
C PHE A 329 -9.62 11.11 12.46
N VAL A 330 -10.37 12.16 12.12
CA VAL A 330 -11.12 12.97 13.12
C VAL A 330 -12.10 12.14 13.94
N LYS A 331 -12.75 11.15 13.32
CA LYS A 331 -13.75 10.31 13.99
C LYS A 331 -13.12 9.21 14.84
N GLU A 332 -12.00 8.67 14.37
CA GLU A 332 -11.32 7.53 14.96
C GLU A 332 -9.80 7.79 14.90
N PRO A 333 -9.29 8.70 15.74
CA PRO A 333 -7.87 9.02 15.77
C PRO A 333 -7.06 7.80 16.23
N VAL A 334 -5.78 7.79 15.87
CA VAL A 334 -4.81 6.82 16.40
C VAL A 334 -4.73 6.98 17.91
N GLU A 335 -4.83 5.87 18.64
CA GLU A 335 -4.70 5.88 20.10
C GLU A 335 -3.25 6.13 20.52
N GLY A 336 -3.06 7.05 21.47
CA GLY A 336 -1.77 7.36 22.07
C GLY A 336 -1.60 8.83 22.37
N GLU A 337 -0.43 9.18 22.89
CA GLU A 337 -0.07 10.53 23.29
C GLU A 337 0.92 11.14 22.29
N ASN A 338 0.89 12.47 22.17
CA ASN A 338 1.79 13.26 21.33
C ASN A 338 1.83 12.82 19.86
N ILE A 339 0.65 12.63 19.26
CA ILE A 339 0.48 12.20 17.87
C ILE A 339 -0.02 13.37 17.02
N SER A 340 0.74 13.68 15.97
CA SER A 340 0.33 14.58 14.88
C SER A 340 0.10 13.81 13.59
N TYR A 341 -0.61 14.42 12.65
CA TYR A 341 -0.86 13.86 11.33
C TYR A 341 -0.15 14.68 10.27
N SER A 342 0.50 14.02 9.32
CA SER A 342 1.15 14.70 8.21
C SER A 342 0.15 15.18 7.16
N PHE A 343 0.53 16.26 6.49
CA PHE A 343 -0.15 16.78 5.32
C PHE A 343 0.88 17.19 4.26
N HIS A 344 0.80 16.63 3.05
CA HIS A 344 1.71 16.99 1.97
C HIS A 344 1.04 17.81 0.88
N TYR A 345 1.78 18.75 0.31
CA TYR A 345 1.35 19.48 -0.88
C TYR A 345 2.51 19.90 -1.78
N TYR A 346 2.18 20.23 -3.01
CA TYR A 346 3.11 20.73 -4.03
C TYR A 346 2.39 21.86 -4.72
N ALA A 347 2.92 23.08 -4.61
CA ALA A 347 2.18 24.30 -4.95
C ALA A 347 1.75 24.36 -6.42
N GLY A 348 2.52 23.74 -7.33
CA GLY A 348 2.18 23.65 -8.75
C GLY A 348 1.03 22.70 -9.08
N SER A 349 0.66 21.79 -8.16
CA SER A 349 -0.34 20.75 -8.44
C SER A 349 -1.55 20.76 -7.50
N HIS A 350 -1.38 21.28 -6.29
CA HIS A 350 -2.39 21.20 -5.24
C HIS A 350 -2.99 22.56 -4.91
N LYS A 351 -4.23 22.54 -4.38
CA LYS A 351 -4.97 23.77 -4.03
C LYS A 351 -5.42 23.74 -2.58
N ILE A 352 -5.32 24.87 -1.88
CA ILE A 352 -5.84 25.03 -0.52
C ILE A 352 -7.34 24.69 -0.49
N SER A 353 -8.10 25.14 -1.49
CA SER A 353 -9.54 24.90 -1.62
C SER A 353 -9.94 23.42 -1.79
N ASN A 354 -8.98 22.50 -1.95
CA ASN A 354 -9.26 21.07 -2.07
C ASN A 354 -8.45 20.23 -1.06
N GLN A 355 -7.12 20.28 -1.12
CA GLN A 355 -6.25 19.56 -0.19
C GLN A 355 -6.13 20.29 1.16
N GLY A 356 -5.85 21.60 1.14
CA GLY A 356 -5.68 22.37 2.38
C GLY A 356 -6.91 22.34 3.31
N ILE A 357 -8.12 22.41 2.75
CA ILE A 357 -9.36 22.34 3.52
C ILE A 357 -9.54 21.01 4.29
N ARG A 358 -8.83 19.94 3.91
CA ARG A 358 -8.81 18.67 4.65
C ARG A 358 -7.92 18.76 5.88
N ALA A 359 -6.74 19.35 5.76
CA ALA A 359 -5.91 19.67 6.92
C ALA A 359 -6.65 20.63 7.89
N GLU A 360 -7.37 21.62 7.35
CA GLU A 360 -8.21 22.51 8.18
C GLU A 360 -9.30 21.75 8.95
N LYS A 361 -9.97 20.78 8.31
CA LYS A 361 -10.96 19.92 8.98
C LYS A 361 -10.34 19.03 10.05
N ALA A 362 -9.16 18.48 9.80
CA ALA A 362 -8.43 17.70 10.81
C ALA A 362 -8.13 18.55 12.04
N MET A 363 -7.57 19.74 11.83
CA MET A 363 -7.30 20.72 12.89
C MET A 363 -8.58 21.13 13.62
N ALA A 364 -9.66 21.46 12.91
CA ALA A 364 -10.94 21.80 13.52
C ALA A 364 -11.55 20.64 14.32
N GLY A 365 -11.22 19.39 13.96
CA GLY A 365 -11.57 18.18 14.70
C GLY A 365 -10.68 17.88 15.91
N GLY A 366 -9.72 18.78 16.24
CA GLY A 366 -8.81 18.63 17.38
C GLY A 366 -7.51 17.88 17.07
N LEU A 367 -7.27 17.47 15.82
CA LEU A 367 -6.04 16.79 15.44
C LEU A 367 -4.94 17.81 15.12
N SER A 368 -3.74 17.60 15.64
CA SER A 368 -2.58 18.43 15.26
C SER A 368 -2.04 17.98 13.92
N VAL A 369 -1.73 18.93 13.04
CA VAL A 369 -1.22 18.68 11.69
C VAL A 369 0.16 19.30 11.53
N ILE A 370 1.03 18.61 10.80
CA ILE A 370 2.34 19.11 10.37
C ILE A 370 2.50 18.93 8.86
N VAL A 371 3.20 19.85 8.20
CA VAL A 371 3.53 19.73 6.77
C VAL A 371 4.93 19.10 6.65
N SER A 372 5.04 17.81 6.91
CA SER A 372 6.33 17.08 6.89
C SER A 372 7.00 17.06 5.52
N GLU A 373 6.25 17.27 4.44
CA GLU A 373 6.79 17.47 3.10
C GLU A 373 5.95 18.46 2.29
N TRP A 374 6.61 19.40 1.63
CA TRP A 374 5.97 20.20 0.58
C TRP A 374 6.95 20.70 -0.48
N GLY A 375 6.49 20.88 -1.72
CA GLY A 375 7.32 21.36 -2.83
C GLY A 375 6.87 22.68 -3.44
N THR A 376 7.84 23.45 -3.94
CA THR A 376 7.61 24.73 -4.63
C THR A 376 7.09 24.56 -6.06
N ILE A 377 7.20 23.34 -6.60
CA ILE A 377 6.97 22.96 -8.00
C ILE A 377 5.77 22.02 -8.11
N ASN A 378 5.68 21.21 -9.18
CA ASN A 378 4.61 20.23 -9.38
C ASN A 378 4.83 18.92 -8.60
N ALA A 379 3.77 18.15 -8.34
CA ALA A 379 3.85 16.92 -7.55
C ALA A 379 4.73 15.80 -8.15
N ASN A 380 5.21 15.94 -9.38
CA ASN A 380 6.17 15.01 -10.00
C ASN A 380 7.63 15.31 -9.66
N GLY A 381 7.92 16.32 -8.83
CA GLY A 381 9.28 16.73 -8.45
C GLY A 381 9.91 17.77 -9.38
N ASP A 382 9.22 18.20 -10.45
CA ASP A 382 9.83 19.04 -11.49
C ASP A 382 8.94 20.21 -11.96
N GLY A 383 9.52 21.08 -12.77
CA GLY A 383 8.92 22.30 -13.30
C GLY A 383 9.39 23.57 -12.58
N ASP A 384 8.85 24.71 -13.00
CA ASP A 384 9.23 26.01 -12.45
C ASP A 384 8.56 26.27 -11.09
N VAL A 385 9.17 27.14 -10.29
CA VAL A 385 8.62 27.64 -9.02
C VAL A 385 7.21 28.19 -9.27
N SER A 386 6.23 27.60 -8.60
CA SER A 386 4.82 27.95 -8.76
C SER A 386 4.48 29.36 -8.26
N GLU A 387 3.58 30.05 -8.96
CA GLU A 387 3.00 31.32 -8.51
C GLU A 387 2.09 31.16 -7.27
N HIS A 388 1.65 29.94 -6.95
CA HIS A 388 0.79 29.66 -5.78
C HIS A 388 1.57 29.50 -4.48
N ASN A 389 2.90 29.54 -4.53
CA ASN A 389 3.72 29.32 -3.35
C ASN A 389 3.45 30.34 -2.23
N SER A 390 3.30 31.62 -2.55
CA SER A 390 3.02 32.65 -1.55
C SER A 390 1.68 32.41 -0.85
N GLU A 391 0.64 32.00 -1.58
CA GLU A 391 -0.67 31.68 -1.02
C GLU A 391 -0.59 30.49 -0.05
N TRP A 392 0.15 29.44 -0.42
CA TRP A 392 0.40 28.30 0.45
C TRP A 392 1.20 28.66 1.70
N GLN A 393 2.20 29.53 1.60
CA GLN A 393 2.95 29.98 2.78
C GLN A 393 2.12 30.88 3.69
N GLU A 394 1.27 31.75 3.15
CA GLU A 394 0.30 32.50 3.95
C GLU A 394 -0.66 31.56 4.69
N TRP A 395 -1.07 30.45 4.05
CA TRP A 395 -1.88 29.41 4.69
C TRP A 395 -1.13 28.68 5.81
N VAL A 396 0.11 28.27 5.56
CA VAL A 396 1.00 27.66 6.57
C VAL A 396 1.18 28.60 7.76
N ASP A 397 1.45 29.89 7.52
CA ASP A 397 1.62 30.94 8.53
C ASP A 397 0.32 31.16 9.32
N LYS A 398 -0.83 31.26 8.63
CA LYS A 398 -2.15 31.45 9.26
C LYS A 398 -2.49 30.34 10.26
N PHE A 399 -2.14 29.10 9.94
CA PHE A 399 -2.44 27.94 10.79
C PHE A 399 -1.30 27.56 11.74
N GLN A 400 -0.19 28.32 11.74
CA GLN A 400 1.01 28.06 12.55
C GLN A 400 1.54 26.64 12.35
N LEU A 401 1.57 26.17 11.09
CA LEU A 401 1.99 24.81 10.76
C LEU A 401 3.52 24.75 10.62
N SER A 402 4.14 23.84 11.36
CA SER A 402 5.54 23.48 11.12
C SER A 402 5.68 22.79 9.77
N SER A 403 6.78 23.02 9.05
CA SER A 403 6.94 22.51 7.68
C SER A 403 8.37 22.19 7.25
N ALA A 404 8.53 21.18 6.39
CA ALA A 404 9.80 20.83 5.76
C ALA A 404 9.67 20.76 4.23
N ASN A 405 10.49 21.55 3.51
CA ASN A 405 10.43 21.63 2.06
C ASN A 405 11.22 20.51 1.35
N TRP A 406 10.63 19.92 0.31
CA TRP A 406 11.28 19.00 -0.63
C TRP A 406 11.96 19.77 -1.79
N SER A 407 13.28 19.67 -2.01
CA SER A 407 14.27 18.96 -1.17
C SER A 407 15.65 19.62 -1.12
N ALA A 408 16.36 19.37 -0.02
CA ALA A 408 17.79 19.61 0.11
C ALA A 408 18.56 18.50 -0.62
N SER A 409 18.78 18.72 -1.91
CA SER A 409 19.60 17.88 -2.78
C SER A 409 20.09 18.65 -3.99
N CYS A 410 20.94 18.01 -4.79
CA CYS A 410 21.31 18.46 -6.13
C CYS A 410 20.91 17.45 -7.21
N VAL A 411 19.72 16.85 -7.06
CA VAL A 411 19.10 16.04 -8.12
C VAL A 411 18.68 16.98 -9.25
N PRO A 412 18.91 16.65 -10.54
CA PRO A 412 18.58 17.55 -11.64
C PRO A 412 17.06 17.58 -11.92
N GLU A 413 16.31 18.21 -11.00
CA GLU A 413 14.86 18.40 -11.02
C GLU A 413 14.49 19.74 -10.37
N GLY A 414 13.34 20.31 -10.72
CA GLY A 414 12.90 21.62 -10.22
C GLY A 414 12.74 21.71 -8.70
N ALA A 415 12.51 20.61 -7.99
CA ALA A 415 12.35 20.61 -6.53
C ALA A 415 13.66 20.81 -5.77
N SER A 416 14.81 20.48 -6.36
CA SER A 416 16.10 20.56 -5.68
C SER A 416 16.43 21.98 -5.29
N ALA A 417 16.82 22.18 -4.03
CA ALA A 417 17.26 23.48 -3.54
C ALA A 417 18.66 23.86 -4.05
N PHE A 418 19.48 22.90 -4.49
CA PHE A 418 20.88 23.14 -4.85
C PHE A 418 21.22 22.67 -6.27
N GLU A 419 21.98 23.48 -7.00
CA GLU A 419 22.52 23.14 -8.32
C GLU A 419 23.62 22.07 -8.23
N SER A 420 24.35 22.05 -7.11
CA SER A 420 25.46 21.13 -6.88
C SER A 420 25.76 20.94 -5.39
N ARG A 421 26.71 20.05 -5.09
CA ARG A 421 27.26 19.80 -3.75
C ARG A 421 27.97 21.01 -3.13
N ASN A 422 28.19 22.08 -3.90
CA ASN A 422 28.84 23.30 -3.44
C ASN A 422 27.84 24.32 -2.83
N MET A 423 26.59 23.92 -2.59
CA MET A 423 25.55 24.76 -1.96
C MET A 423 25.14 25.99 -2.77
N GLU A 424 25.32 25.96 -4.09
CA GLU A 424 24.76 26.96 -5.01
C GLU A 424 23.25 26.73 -5.13
N LEU A 425 22.44 27.76 -4.85
CA LEU A 425 20.98 27.63 -4.83
C LEU A 425 20.38 27.62 -6.25
N THR A 426 19.40 26.75 -6.47
CA THR A 426 18.51 26.81 -7.65
C THR A 426 17.49 27.95 -7.51
N ALA A 427 16.61 28.13 -8.51
CA ALA A 427 15.46 29.01 -8.37
C ALA A 427 14.53 28.63 -7.20
N SER A 428 14.31 27.34 -6.97
CA SER A 428 13.54 26.83 -5.82
C SER A 428 14.26 27.15 -4.51
N GLY A 429 15.55 26.85 -4.42
CA GLY A 429 16.39 27.13 -3.25
C GLY A 429 16.44 28.61 -2.89
N GLN A 430 16.61 29.48 -3.89
CA GLN A 430 16.65 30.92 -3.69
C GLN A 430 15.30 31.45 -3.20
N TRP A 431 14.20 31.00 -3.80
CA TRP A 431 12.86 31.41 -3.37
C TRP A 431 12.58 31.00 -1.92
N LEU A 432 12.99 29.80 -1.50
CA LEU A 432 12.87 29.33 -0.12
C LEU A 432 13.66 30.19 0.87
N ALA A 433 14.94 30.47 0.56
CA ALA A 433 15.79 31.31 1.40
C ALA A 433 15.18 32.70 1.58
N ASP A 434 14.74 33.33 0.48
CA ASP A 434 14.25 34.70 0.50
C ASP A 434 12.83 34.85 1.07
N SER A 435 11.94 33.88 0.82
CA SER A 435 10.50 34.04 1.08
C SER A 435 9.99 33.26 2.29
N VAL A 436 10.68 32.19 2.66
CA VAL A 436 10.24 31.26 3.72
C VAL A 436 11.15 31.37 4.92
N PHE A 437 12.43 31.05 4.75
CA PHE A 437 13.32 30.91 5.90
C PHE A 437 13.90 32.26 6.37
N SER A 438 13.86 33.30 5.56
CA SER A 438 14.11 34.69 5.99
C SER A 438 13.16 35.16 7.10
N LYS A 439 12.00 34.52 7.25
CA LYS A 439 11.02 34.78 8.32
C LYS A 439 11.36 34.07 9.63
N ASN A 440 12.26 33.09 9.63
CA ASN A 440 12.64 32.37 10.84
C ASN A 440 13.49 33.27 11.76
N PRO A 441 13.40 33.09 13.09
CA PRO A 441 14.23 33.85 14.02
C PRO A 441 15.73 33.62 13.78
N THR A 442 16.50 34.71 13.82
CA THR A 442 17.97 34.67 13.75
C THR A 442 18.63 34.49 15.13
N PHE A 443 17.83 34.55 16.21
CA PHE A 443 18.28 34.40 17.59
C PHE A 443 17.21 33.71 18.44
N TYR A 444 17.66 32.83 19.35
CA TYR A 444 16.82 32.07 20.26
C TYR A 444 17.27 32.26 21.71
N VAL A 445 16.32 32.23 22.63
CA VAL A 445 16.53 32.34 24.07
C VAL A 445 16.32 30.99 24.71
N LYS A 446 17.34 30.51 25.44
CA LYS A 446 17.24 29.22 26.13
C LYS A 446 16.10 29.24 27.14
N CYS A 447 15.29 28.19 27.09
CA CYS A 447 14.24 27.90 28.03
C CYS A 447 14.78 27.87 29.47
N LYS A 448 14.03 28.45 30.41
CA LYS A 448 14.46 28.67 31.80
C LYS A 448 13.82 27.72 32.77
#